data_AF-A0A2V5MMT1-F1
#
_entry.id   AF-A0A2V5MMT1-F1
#
_cell.length_a   1.000
_cell.length_b   1.000
_cell.length_c   1.000
_cell.angle_alpha   90.00
_cell.angle_beta   90.00
_cell.angle_gamma   90.00
#
_symmetry.space_group_name_H-M   'P 1'
#
loop_
_entity.id
_entity.type
_entity.pdbx_description
1 polymer ?
#
loop_
_entity_poly.entity_id
_entity_poly.type
_entity_poly.pdbx_seq_one_letter_code
_entity_poly.pdbx_strand_id
1 'polypeptide(L)'
;MKTVTVVLILFFGLVFSSKSAPGRDSNRPSKSSVSVPGIWRYKGGDEKPMEIRFLPDHKAVFKGGYEFYNPAKWYFTPATAELKLTVPKMKQNGFKLFNQWTYTGLKTNPKEKTIIYTLHERRICFMGYFYEKQGR
;
A
#
# COMPACT_ATOMS: atom_id res chain seq x y z
N MET A 1 -30.49 84.95 12.66
CA MET A 1 -30.18 84.26 13.94
C MET A 1 -30.80 82.87 13.93
N LYS A 2 -29.95 81.84 13.96
CA LYS A 2 -30.07 80.65 14.83
C LYS A 2 -28.96 79.68 14.41
N THR A 3 -27.85 79.78 15.13
CA THR A 3 -26.80 78.78 15.28
C THR A 3 -27.42 77.48 15.76
N VAL A 4 -26.99 76.32 15.24
CA VAL A 4 -26.50 75.20 16.06
C VAL A 4 -25.57 74.35 15.17
N THR A 5 -24.29 74.37 15.52
CA THR A 5 -23.29 73.37 15.14
C THR A 5 -23.45 72.16 16.05
N VAL A 6 -23.51 70.95 15.50
CA VAL A 6 -23.07 69.73 16.21
C VAL A 6 -22.34 68.84 15.20
N VAL A 7 -21.03 68.71 15.42
CA VAL A 7 -20.18 67.68 14.82
C VAL A 7 -20.25 66.47 15.75
N LEU A 8 -20.54 65.28 15.20
CA LEU A 8 -20.12 64.03 15.84
C LEU A 8 -19.66 63.03 14.77
N ILE A 9 -18.37 62.73 14.85
CA ILE A 9 -17.63 61.75 14.07
C ILE A 9 -17.88 60.37 14.67
N LEU A 10 -18.15 59.35 13.86
CA LEU A 10 -17.86 57.96 14.18
C LEU A 10 -17.40 57.22 12.92
N PHE A 11 -16.09 56.95 12.88
CA PHE A 11 -15.43 56.03 11.96
C PHE A 11 -15.78 54.60 12.34
N PHE A 12 -16.33 53.82 11.42
CA PHE A 12 -16.11 52.37 11.40
C PHE A 12 -15.97 51.91 9.95
N GLY A 13 -14.73 51.58 9.59
CA GLY A 13 -14.39 51.01 8.29
C GLY A 13 -14.96 49.60 8.17
N LEU A 14 -15.84 49.40 7.19
CA LEU A 14 -16.18 48.08 6.69
C LEU A 14 -15.42 47.88 5.38
N VAL A 15 -14.24 47.28 5.52
CA VAL A 15 -13.48 46.70 4.42
C VAL A 15 -14.34 45.57 3.85
N PHE A 16 -14.82 45.74 2.62
CA PHE A 16 -15.45 44.67 1.85
C PHE A 16 -14.39 43.60 1.56
N SER A 17 -14.32 42.58 2.42
CA SER A 17 -13.57 41.35 2.13
C SER A 17 -14.23 40.64 0.95
N SER A 18 -13.57 40.67 -0.19
CA SER A 18 -13.85 39.85 -1.37
C SER A 18 -13.97 38.37 -0.97
N LYS A 19 -15.19 37.82 -1.00
CA LYS A 19 -15.42 36.37 -0.97
C LYS A 19 -14.98 35.79 -2.31
N SER A 20 -13.69 35.44 -2.42
CA SER A 20 -13.22 34.50 -3.42
C SER A 20 -13.88 33.14 -3.16
N ALA A 21 -14.49 32.57 -4.19
CA ALA A 21 -15.14 31.27 -4.18
C ALA A 21 -14.22 30.18 -3.59
N PRO A 22 -14.76 29.15 -2.91
CA PRO A 22 -13.95 28.03 -2.46
C PRO A 22 -13.47 27.26 -3.70
N GLY A 23 -12.17 27.42 -3.99
CA GLY A 23 -11.46 26.56 -4.92
C GLY A 23 -11.67 25.11 -4.49
N ARG A 24 -12.27 24.33 -5.40
CA ARG A 24 -12.51 22.90 -5.22
C ARG A 24 -11.19 22.14 -5.42
N ASP A 25 -10.24 22.36 -4.51
CA ASP A 25 -9.02 21.57 -4.43
C ASP A 25 -9.33 20.27 -3.69
N SER A 26 -9.72 19.23 -4.44
CA SER A 26 -9.49 17.85 -4.00
C SER A 26 -9.51 16.92 -5.20
N ASN A 27 -8.45 16.99 -6.00
CA ASN A 27 -8.08 15.89 -6.90
C ASN A 27 -6.59 15.57 -6.74
N ARG A 28 -6.09 15.58 -5.49
CA ARG A 28 -4.88 14.81 -5.18
C ARG A 28 -5.30 13.33 -5.21
N PRO A 29 -4.66 12.47 -6.03
CA PRO A 29 -4.87 11.04 -5.89
C PRO A 29 -4.59 10.69 -4.43
N SER A 30 -5.55 10.07 -3.74
CA SER A 30 -5.30 9.58 -2.39
C SER A 30 -4.06 8.71 -2.48
N LYS A 31 -2.95 9.13 -1.87
CA LYS A 31 -1.74 8.32 -1.77
C LYS A 31 -2.17 7.01 -1.14
N SER A 32 -2.32 5.98 -1.97
CA SER A 32 -2.59 4.63 -1.54
C SER A 32 -1.44 4.24 -0.61
N SER A 33 -1.65 4.35 0.71
CA SER A 33 -0.65 4.00 1.71
C SER A 33 -0.65 2.49 1.87
N VAL A 34 -0.29 1.77 0.81
CA VAL A 34 -0.07 0.32 0.87
C VAL A 34 1.11 0.11 1.81
N SER A 35 0.79 -0.24 3.04
CA SER A 35 1.78 -0.69 4.01
C SER A 35 2.03 -2.17 3.74
N VAL A 36 3.24 -2.53 3.32
CA VAL A 36 3.65 -3.93 3.15
C VAL A 36 3.99 -4.60 4.49
N PRO A 37 4.75 -3.97 5.40
CA PRO A 37 5.13 -4.61 6.66
C PRO A 37 3.93 -5.12 7.46
N GLY A 38 4.12 -6.27 8.11
CA GLY A 38 3.11 -6.94 8.92
C GLY A 38 2.92 -8.41 8.55
N ILE A 39 1.87 -9.00 9.11
CA ILE A 39 1.50 -10.39 8.90
C ILE A 39 0.47 -10.45 7.77
N TRP A 40 0.77 -11.26 6.76
CA TRP A 40 -0.15 -11.62 5.70
C TRP A 40 -0.52 -13.07 5.91
N ARG A 41 -1.82 -13.36 6.02
CA ARG A 41 -2.31 -14.67 6.47
C ARG A 41 -3.20 -15.29 5.41
N TYR A 42 -2.93 -16.55 5.09
CA TYR A 42 -3.90 -17.45 4.52
C TYR A 42 -4.71 -18.04 5.68
N LYS A 43 -6.03 -17.83 5.69
CA LYS A 43 -6.90 -18.19 6.83
C LYS A 43 -7.08 -19.70 7.02
N GLY A 44 -6.62 -20.51 6.07
CA GLY A 44 -6.89 -21.94 6.02
C GLY A 44 -8.05 -22.27 5.07
N GLY A 45 -8.27 -23.56 4.86
CA GLY A 45 -9.28 -24.10 3.93
C GLY A 45 -8.79 -25.46 3.45
N ASP A 46 -8.26 -25.49 2.24
CA ASP A 46 -7.62 -26.68 1.66
C ASP A 46 -6.31 -27.05 2.38
N GLU A 47 -5.65 -26.06 2.98
CA GLU A 47 -4.46 -26.23 3.79
C GLU A 47 -4.64 -25.62 5.19
N LYS A 48 -3.74 -25.98 6.10
CA LYS A 48 -3.66 -25.33 7.41
C LYS A 48 -3.34 -23.82 7.26
N PRO A 49 -3.69 -22.97 8.24
CA PRO A 49 -3.36 -21.55 8.19
C PRO A 49 -1.86 -21.32 8.02
N MET A 50 -1.50 -20.39 7.13
CA MET A 50 -0.12 -20.04 6.80
C MET A 50 0.09 -18.52 6.86
N GLU A 51 1.33 -18.10 7.10
CA GLU A 51 1.71 -16.69 7.19
C GLU A 51 2.94 -16.36 6.35
N ILE A 52 2.92 -15.16 5.78
CA ILE A 52 4.11 -14.45 5.30
C ILE A 52 4.24 -13.19 6.15
N ARG A 53 5.36 -13.08 6.88
CA ARG A 53 5.68 -11.90 7.70
C ARG A 53 6.69 -11.05 6.96
N PHE A 54 6.28 -9.86 6.52
CA PHE A 54 7.17 -8.86 5.96
C PHE A 54 7.66 -7.97 7.11
N LEU A 55 8.93 -8.14 7.48
CA LEU A 55 9.56 -7.40 8.56
C LEU A 55 10.12 -6.06 8.04
N PRO A 56 10.18 -5.01 8.88
CA PRO A 56 10.71 -3.70 8.47
C PRO A 56 12.15 -3.71 7.94
N ASP A 57 12.95 -4.72 8.31
CA ASP A 57 14.35 -4.89 7.89
C ASP A 57 14.51 -5.66 6.56
N HIS A 58 13.48 -5.63 5.70
CA HIS A 58 13.46 -6.29 4.39
C HIS A 58 13.52 -7.83 4.43
N LYS A 59 13.32 -8.46 5.59
CA LYS A 59 13.18 -9.92 5.70
C LYS A 59 11.73 -10.35 5.51
N ALA A 60 11.55 -11.43 4.76
CA ALA A 60 10.27 -12.14 4.64
C ALA A 60 10.39 -13.50 5.33
N VAL A 61 9.46 -13.80 6.24
CA VAL A 61 9.46 -15.05 7.01
C VAL A 61 8.16 -15.80 6.78
N PHE A 62 8.26 -17.02 6.27
CA PHE A 62 7.17 -17.97 6.16
C PHE A 62 6.96 -18.72 7.48
N LYS A 63 5.69 -18.91 7.90
CA LYS A 63 5.30 -19.71 9.08
C LYS A 63 4.01 -20.48 8.84
N GLY A 64 3.87 -21.64 9.47
CA GLY A 64 2.73 -22.55 9.29
C GLY A 64 2.75 -23.29 7.96
N GLY A 65 3.83 -23.16 7.19
CA GLY A 65 3.97 -23.61 5.82
C GLY A 65 5.11 -22.87 5.14
N TYR A 66 5.78 -23.55 4.21
CA TYR A 66 6.87 -23.00 3.40
C TYR A 66 8.10 -22.48 4.16
N GLU A 67 8.30 -22.88 5.42
CA GLU A 67 9.45 -22.46 6.24
C GLU A 67 10.80 -22.82 5.60
N PHE A 68 10.82 -23.88 4.80
CA PHE A 68 12.00 -24.31 4.06
C PHE A 68 12.50 -23.26 3.05
N TYR A 69 11.67 -22.27 2.69
CA TYR A 69 12.08 -21.13 1.86
C TYR A 69 12.72 -19.97 2.64
N ASN A 70 12.70 -20.01 3.98
CA ASN A 70 13.43 -19.04 4.80
C ASN A 70 14.95 -19.27 4.66
N PRO A 71 15.78 -18.22 4.54
CA PRO A 71 15.41 -16.80 4.57
C PRO A 71 14.94 -16.30 3.20
N ALA A 72 13.84 -15.54 3.19
CA ALA A 72 13.41 -14.75 2.04
C ALA A 72 13.58 -13.25 2.33
N LYS A 73 13.58 -12.44 1.28
CA LYS A 73 13.72 -10.98 1.38
C LYS A 73 12.62 -10.29 0.59
N TRP A 74 12.29 -9.07 0.97
CA TRP A 74 11.32 -8.27 0.24
C TRP A 74 11.76 -6.81 0.07
N TYR A 75 11.28 -6.20 -1.00
CA TYR A 75 11.44 -4.78 -1.27
C TYR A 75 10.16 -4.24 -1.90
N PHE A 76 9.76 -3.02 -1.55
CA PHE A 76 8.60 -2.36 -2.12
C PHE A 76 9.00 -1.08 -2.81
N THR A 77 8.56 -0.90 -4.04
CA THR A 77 8.76 0.31 -4.85
C THR A 77 7.47 1.12 -4.84
N PRO A 78 7.37 2.22 -4.07
CA PRO A 78 6.12 2.96 -3.93
C PRO A 78 5.65 3.61 -5.24
N ALA A 79 6.58 4.01 -6.10
CA ALA A 79 6.27 4.66 -7.37
C ALA A 79 5.45 3.76 -8.32
N THR A 80 5.69 2.45 -8.27
CA THR A 80 5.01 1.46 -9.12
C THR A 80 4.05 0.56 -8.34
N ALA A 81 3.94 0.75 -7.02
CA ALA A 81 3.25 -0.15 -6.10
C ALA A 81 3.70 -1.63 -6.22
N GLU A 82 4.94 -1.87 -6.63
CA GLU A 82 5.48 -3.23 -6.83
C GLU A 82 6.15 -3.75 -5.55
N LEU A 83 5.71 -4.92 -5.08
CA LEU A 83 6.36 -5.71 -4.06
C LEU A 83 7.20 -6.81 -4.72
N LYS A 84 8.52 -6.72 -4.60
CA LYS A 84 9.46 -7.77 -5.01
C LYS A 84 9.76 -8.68 -3.82
N LEU A 85 9.42 -9.96 -3.92
CA LEU A 85 9.77 -11.03 -2.99
C LEU A 85 10.88 -11.89 -3.61
N THR A 86 12.02 -12.00 -2.92
CA THR A 86 13.15 -12.85 -3.30
C THR A 86 13.16 -14.10 -2.44
N VAL A 87 13.14 -15.28 -3.06
CA VAL A 87 13.06 -16.59 -2.40
C VAL A 87 14.23 -17.48 -2.81
N PRO A 88 15.44 -17.28 -2.23
CA PRO A 88 16.69 -17.89 -2.70
C PRO A 88 16.65 -19.42 -2.77
N LYS A 89 15.97 -20.07 -1.81
CA LYS A 89 15.88 -21.53 -1.72
C LYS A 89 14.87 -22.14 -2.69
N MET A 90 14.11 -21.33 -3.44
CA MET A 90 13.14 -21.85 -4.42
C MET A 90 13.85 -22.39 -5.66
N LYS A 91 13.63 -23.67 -5.97
CA LYS A 91 14.15 -24.29 -7.21
C LYS A 91 13.46 -23.67 -8.43
N GLN A 92 14.15 -23.63 -9.57
CA GLN A 92 13.60 -23.02 -10.80
C GLN A 92 12.25 -23.65 -11.20
N ASN A 93 12.11 -24.97 -11.09
CA ASN A 93 10.85 -25.64 -11.39
C ASN A 93 9.70 -25.23 -10.45
N GLY A 94 9.99 -24.76 -9.22
CA GLY A 94 8.97 -24.22 -8.32
C GLY A 94 8.31 -22.96 -8.86
N PHE A 95 9.01 -22.17 -9.67
CA PHE A 95 8.45 -20.97 -10.30
C PHE A 95 7.41 -21.31 -11.38
N LYS A 96 7.43 -22.52 -11.95
CA LYS A 96 6.44 -22.94 -12.96
C LYS A 96 5.02 -22.95 -12.43
N LEU A 97 4.85 -23.16 -11.11
CA LEU A 97 3.54 -23.08 -10.46
C LEU A 97 2.92 -21.69 -10.64
N PHE A 98 3.73 -20.64 -10.65
CA PHE A 98 3.26 -19.26 -10.77
C PHE A 98 2.75 -18.88 -12.16
N ASN A 99 3.06 -19.67 -13.19
CA ASN A 99 2.55 -19.43 -14.55
C ASN A 99 1.02 -19.49 -14.62
N GLN A 100 0.38 -20.17 -13.66
CA GLN A 100 -1.07 -20.26 -13.56
C GLN A 100 -1.73 -18.97 -13.05
N TRP A 101 -0.97 -17.98 -12.55
CA TRP A 101 -1.50 -16.76 -11.93
C TRP A 101 -0.98 -15.47 -12.58
N THR A 102 -0.41 -15.55 -13.79
CA THR A 102 0.16 -14.40 -14.52
C THR A 102 -0.86 -13.28 -14.80
N TYR A 103 -2.16 -13.59 -14.83
CA TYR A 103 -3.23 -12.60 -15.01
C TYR A 103 -3.45 -11.68 -13.79
N THR A 104 -2.79 -11.93 -12.64
CA THR A 104 -3.01 -11.17 -11.38
C THR A 104 -2.05 -9.99 -11.17
N GLY A 105 -1.34 -9.54 -12.21
CA GLY A 105 -0.26 -8.55 -12.05
C GLY A 105 0.98 -9.15 -11.35
N LEU A 106 1.12 -10.48 -11.40
CA LEU A 106 2.24 -11.23 -10.88
C LEU A 106 3.26 -11.49 -11.99
N LYS A 107 4.53 -11.16 -11.72
CA LYS A 107 5.67 -11.45 -12.61
C LYS A 107 6.68 -12.31 -11.84
N THR A 108 7.32 -13.26 -12.51
CA THR A 108 8.38 -14.07 -11.90
C THR A 108 9.66 -14.04 -12.72
N ASN A 109 10.81 -14.09 -12.04
CA ASN A 109 12.11 -14.34 -12.66
C ASN A 109 12.79 -15.52 -11.94
N PRO A 110 12.72 -16.74 -12.50
CA PRO A 110 13.29 -17.95 -11.90
C PRO A 110 14.82 -17.93 -11.78
N LYS A 111 15.50 -17.12 -12.59
CA LYS A 111 16.96 -16.95 -12.55
C LYS A 111 17.35 -16.11 -11.33
N GLU A 112 16.66 -14.99 -11.12
CA GLU A 112 16.87 -14.13 -9.95
C GLU A 112 16.19 -14.61 -8.67
N LYS A 113 15.35 -15.64 -8.75
CA LYS A 113 14.53 -16.17 -7.65
C LYS A 113 13.52 -15.16 -7.11
N THR A 114 12.92 -14.38 -8.00
CA THR A 114 12.06 -13.26 -7.61
C THR A 114 10.64 -13.43 -8.12
N ILE A 115 9.70 -12.97 -7.28
CA ILE A 115 8.27 -12.85 -7.57
C ILE A 115 7.92 -11.40 -7.32
N ILE A 116 7.30 -10.73 -8.29
CA ILE A 116 6.93 -9.33 -8.22
C ILE A 116 5.41 -9.26 -8.28
N TYR A 117 4.81 -8.59 -7.29
CA TYR A 117 3.39 -8.36 -7.20
C TYR A 117 3.12 -6.87 -7.39
N THR A 118 2.17 -6.51 -8.24
CA THR A 118 1.62 -5.15 -8.21
C THR A 118 0.52 -5.09 -7.16
N LEU A 119 0.78 -4.43 -6.02
CA LEU A 119 -0.14 -4.36 -4.89
C LEU A 119 -1.24 -3.32 -5.13
N HIS A 120 -2.12 -3.60 -6.09
CA HIS A 120 -3.40 -2.92 -6.23
C HIS A 120 -4.46 -3.52 -5.29
N GLU A 121 -4.33 -4.81 -5.00
CA GLU A 121 -5.23 -5.58 -4.14
C GLU A 121 -4.55 -5.86 -2.79
N ARG A 122 -5.32 -5.92 -1.70
CA ARG A 122 -4.82 -6.25 -0.34
C ARG A 122 -4.49 -7.75 -0.20
N ARG A 123 -4.06 -8.40 -1.28
CA ARG A 123 -3.84 -9.85 -1.39
C ARG A 123 -2.50 -10.15 -2.07
N ILE A 124 -1.85 -11.22 -1.62
CA ILE A 124 -0.63 -11.77 -2.23
C ILE A 124 -0.89 -13.24 -2.54
N CYS A 125 -0.69 -13.67 -3.79
CA CYS A 125 -0.73 -15.08 -4.15
C CYS A 125 0.66 -15.70 -3.99
N PHE A 126 0.81 -16.69 -3.12
CA PHE A 126 2.06 -17.45 -3.00
C PHE A 126 1.76 -18.94 -3.06
N MET A 127 2.34 -19.62 -4.04
CA MET A 127 2.15 -21.06 -4.27
C MET A 127 0.66 -21.47 -4.40
N GLY A 128 -0.16 -20.60 -5.00
CA GLY A 128 -1.59 -20.83 -5.20
C GLY A 128 -2.49 -20.41 -4.03
N TYR A 129 -1.92 -20.00 -2.90
CA TYR A 129 -2.68 -19.53 -1.74
C TYR A 129 -2.71 -18.01 -1.69
N PHE A 130 -3.89 -17.44 -1.46
CA PHE A 130 -4.08 -15.99 -1.32
C PHE A 130 -3.95 -15.59 0.16
N TYR A 131 -2.94 -14.78 0.44
CA TYR A 131 -2.67 -14.20 1.74
C TYR A 131 -3.27 -12.80 1.81
N GLU A 132 -4.05 -12.53 2.84
CA GLU A 132 -4.61 -11.20 3.09
C GLU A 132 -3.82 -10.52 4.20
N LYS A 133 -3.62 -9.21 4.09
CA LYS A 133 -2.99 -8.46 5.18
C LYS A 133 -3.88 -8.49 6.41
N GLN A 134 -3.34 -8.92 7.55
CA GLN A 134 -4.06 -8.84 8.82
C GLN A 134 -4.33 -7.37 9.16
N GLY A 135 -5.62 -7.04 9.35
CA GLY A 135 -6.04 -5.72 9.82
C GLY A 135 -5.40 -5.40 11.18
N ARG A 136 -5.12 -4.13 11.42
CA ARG A 136 -4.84 -3.62 12.76
C ARG A 136 -6.13 -3.54 13.55
#